data_AF-A0A838SIQ1-F1
#
_entry.id   AF-A0A838SIQ1-F1
#
_cell.length_a   1.000
_cell.length_b   1.000
_cell.length_c   1.000
_cell.angle_alpha   90.00
_cell.angle_beta   90.00
_cell.angle_gamma   90.00
#
_symmetry.space_group_name_H-M   'P 1'
#
loop_
_entity.id
_entity.type
_entity.pdbx_description
1 polymer ?
#
loop_
_entity_poly.entity_id
_entity_poly.type
_entity_poly.pdbx_seq_one_letter_code
_entity_poly.pdbx_strand_id
1 'polypeptide(L)'
;MRVGLVGCVKTKLDHAAPAQDLYVSTLFRGRRAFVEVSCDQWFVLSAKHGVVSPAEIVEPYEETLNGKPLDAKRSWAASVLQQLDGNDIGFTDTVFEIHAGAEYRDFGLVDGLQSRGATVQVPAAHLGQGEQLAFYAGRSAVTAQTLRRPTTVTPAPSSPGAARSSYAPLAGYLQAAEPSFVQLSFPQIERILSRPLPASARRHRAWWSNESRGTHSQAAAWMGVGQAGATQWPSGKRSQATLASRIGQQHIRGNTRSSTFRLTISVLLLNRLGLVPANGGKLDPRSNGLVSGWIAEHLRVVIAPLDDRDRLGAVEAEVVAQLDPPLNLGHCLPSEARTRLTALRRSLPRR
;
A
#
# COMPACT_ATOMS: atom_id res chain seq x y z
N MET A 1 8.09 -19.23 -1.43
CA MET A 1 8.81 -18.96 -0.16
C MET A 1 9.11 -17.47 -0.05
N ARG A 2 9.19 -16.89 1.14
CA ARG A 2 9.58 -15.47 1.35
C ARG A 2 10.84 -15.37 2.20
N VAL A 3 11.83 -14.63 1.71
CA VAL A 3 13.11 -14.40 2.38
C VAL A 3 13.32 -12.92 2.67
N GLY A 4 13.44 -12.56 3.95
CA GLY A 4 13.71 -11.19 4.39
C GLY A 4 15.20 -10.86 4.39
N LEU A 5 15.58 -9.72 3.85
CA LEU A 5 16.96 -9.20 3.87
C LEU A 5 17.02 -7.88 4.63
N VAL A 6 17.53 -7.88 5.85
CA VAL A 6 17.55 -6.69 6.73
C VAL A 6 18.93 -6.04 6.73
N GLY A 7 19.01 -4.79 6.29
CA GLY A 7 20.29 -4.05 6.28
C GLY A 7 20.80 -3.77 7.69
N CYS A 8 22.08 -4.01 7.93
CA CYS A 8 22.75 -3.66 9.18
C CYS A 8 22.74 -2.14 9.42
N VAL A 9 22.94 -1.74 10.68
CA VAL A 9 22.97 -0.34 11.11
C VAL A 9 24.23 -0.02 11.90
N LYS A 10 24.54 1.28 12.05
CA LYS A 10 25.70 1.74 12.79
C LYS A 10 25.65 1.37 14.28
N THR A 11 24.49 1.58 14.91
CA THR A 11 24.31 1.36 16.35
C THR A 11 24.26 -0.13 16.69
N LYS A 12 25.26 -0.61 17.42
CA LYS A 12 25.46 -2.01 17.80
C LYS A 12 25.78 -2.13 19.30
N LEU A 13 25.68 -3.34 19.85
CA LEU A 13 26.30 -3.68 21.13
C LEU A 13 27.83 -3.58 21.03
N ASP A 14 28.49 -3.50 22.18
CA ASP A 14 29.94 -3.43 22.34
C ASP A 14 30.60 -4.81 22.55
N HIS A 15 29.82 -5.88 22.49
CA HIS A 15 30.26 -7.26 22.66
C HIS A 15 29.64 -8.17 21.58
N ALA A 16 30.23 -9.36 21.43
CA ALA A 16 29.73 -10.37 20.51
C ALA A 16 28.30 -10.81 20.90
N ALA A 17 27.41 -10.86 19.91
CA ALA A 17 26.02 -11.25 20.11
C ALA A 17 25.47 -11.90 18.83
N PRO A 18 24.36 -12.66 18.89
CA PRO A 18 23.64 -13.07 17.70
C PRO A 18 23.34 -11.87 16.79
N ALA A 19 23.48 -12.01 15.47
CA ALA A 19 23.32 -10.92 14.52
C ALA A 19 21.96 -10.21 14.64
N GLN A 20 20.91 -10.94 15.03
CA GLN A 20 19.59 -10.37 15.29
C GLN A 20 19.54 -9.43 16.52
N ASP A 21 20.43 -9.62 17.49
CA ASP A 21 20.48 -8.89 18.76
C ASP A 21 21.62 -7.85 18.79
N LEU A 22 22.64 -8.04 17.95
CA LEU A 22 23.81 -7.15 17.84
C LEU A 22 23.42 -5.71 17.48
N TYR A 23 22.44 -5.52 16.59
CA TYR A 23 22.02 -4.20 16.12
C TYR A 23 20.83 -3.64 16.90
N VAL A 24 21.03 -2.52 17.59
CA VAL A 24 20.07 -2.04 18.61
C VAL A 24 19.26 -0.81 18.21
N SER A 25 19.45 -0.27 17.01
CA SER A 25 18.68 0.91 16.56
C SER A 25 17.18 0.61 16.44
N THR A 26 16.34 1.62 16.69
CA THR A 26 14.87 1.53 16.52
C THR A 26 14.47 1.05 15.13
N LEU A 27 15.18 1.51 14.09
CA LEU A 27 14.92 1.13 12.71
C LEU A 27 15.21 -0.36 12.46
N PHE A 28 16.32 -0.87 12.99
CA PHE A 28 16.68 -2.28 12.86
C PHE A 28 15.69 -3.17 13.60
N ARG A 29 15.37 -2.84 14.86
CA ARG A 29 14.38 -3.59 15.67
C ARG A 29 13.02 -3.65 14.97
N GLY A 30 12.56 -2.54 14.39
CA GLY A 30 11.32 -2.49 13.62
C GLY A 30 11.36 -3.34 12.34
N ARG A 31 12.47 -3.29 11.59
CA ARG A 31 12.66 -4.14 10.40
C ARG A 31 12.70 -5.62 10.75
N ARG A 32 13.43 -5.99 11.81
CA ARG A 32 13.48 -7.35 12.35
C ARG A 32 12.09 -7.85 12.72
N ALA A 33 11.36 -7.12 13.56
CA ALA A 33 10.00 -7.49 13.97
C ALA A 33 9.04 -7.65 12.77
N PHE A 34 9.26 -6.88 11.70
CA PHE A 34 8.47 -7.02 10.47
C PHE A 34 8.78 -8.31 9.73
N VAL A 35 10.06 -8.61 9.48
CA VAL A 35 10.46 -9.81 8.70
C VAL A 35 10.26 -11.12 9.46
N GLU A 36 10.35 -11.11 10.80
CA GLU A 36 10.00 -12.28 11.64
C GLU A 36 8.53 -12.68 11.48
N VAL A 37 7.68 -11.74 11.05
CA VAL A 37 6.25 -11.95 10.81
C VAL A 37 5.97 -12.14 9.31
N SER A 38 6.62 -11.40 8.42
CA SER A 38 6.32 -11.38 6.97
C SER A 38 7.02 -12.46 6.15
N CYS A 39 8.12 -13.05 6.65
CA CYS A 39 9.00 -13.94 5.89
C CYS A 39 9.10 -15.33 6.53
N ASP A 40 9.32 -16.36 5.71
CA ASP A 40 9.55 -17.73 6.18
C ASP A 40 10.97 -17.88 6.75
N GLN A 41 11.92 -17.12 6.20
CA GLN A 41 13.31 -17.05 6.64
C GLN A 41 13.84 -15.62 6.45
N TRP A 42 14.84 -15.21 7.22
CA TRP A 42 15.45 -13.89 7.04
C TRP A 42 16.93 -13.88 7.40
N PHE A 43 17.66 -12.89 6.86
CA PHE A 43 19.09 -12.69 7.07
C PHE A 43 19.42 -11.23 7.28
N VAL A 44 20.56 -10.97 7.92
CA VAL A 44 21.14 -9.63 8.00
C VAL A 44 22.08 -9.41 6.81
N LEU A 45 21.90 -8.28 6.12
CA LEU A 45 22.85 -7.76 5.14
C LEU A 45 23.90 -6.89 5.83
N SER A 46 25.08 -7.45 6.04
CA SER A 46 26.28 -6.82 6.59
C SER A 46 27.17 -6.26 5.49
N ALA A 47 27.62 -5.01 5.64
CA ALA A 47 28.65 -4.45 4.75
C ALA A 47 29.98 -5.23 4.79
N LYS A 48 30.31 -5.89 5.92
CA LYS A 48 31.55 -6.64 6.11
C LYS A 48 31.39 -8.11 5.75
N HIS A 49 30.33 -8.73 6.25
CA HIS A 49 30.14 -10.18 6.21
C HIS A 49 29.22 -10.66 5.06
N GLY A 50 28.49 -9.74 4.42
CA GLY A 50 27.52 -10.09 3.38
C GLY A 50 26.20 -10.56 3.98
N VAL A 51 25.86 -11.83 3.83
CA VAL A 51 24.66 -12.49 4.37
C VAL A 51 25.01 -13.17 5.68
N VAL A 52 24.31 -12.80 6.74
CA VAL A 52 24.54 -13.34 8.09
C VAL A 52 23.24 -13.94 8.64
N SER A 53 23.32 -15.14 9.21
CA SER A 53 22.17 -15.78 9.84
C SER A 53 21.77 -15.04 11.13
N PRO A 54 20.47 -14.90 11.45
CA PRO A 54 20.01 -14.24 12.67
C PRO A 54 20.65 -14.77 13.96
N ALA A 55 20.93 -16.07 14.01
CA ALA A 55 21.51 -16.76 15.17
C ALA A 55 23.05 -16.77 15.18
N GLU A 56 23.70 -16.33 14.10
CA GLU A 56 25.16 -16.31 14.00
C GLU A 56 25.75 -15.28 14.97
N ILE A 57 26.74 -15.68 15.76
CA ILE A 57 27.42 -14.77 16.70
C ILE A 57 28.40 -13.90 15.93
N VAL A 58 28.22 -12.58 16.03
CA VAL A 58 29.03 -11.58 15.32
C VAL A 58 29.62 -10.60 16.32
N GLU A 59 30.92 -10.33 16.19
CA GLU A 59 31.61 -9.28 16.94
C GLU A 59 31.29 -7.89 16.37
N PRO A 60 31.25 -6.83 17.20
CA PRO A 60 31.05 -5.48 16.72
C PRO A 60 32.16 -5.07 15.74
N TYR A 61 31.76 -4.47 14.62
CA TYR A 61 32.66 -4.02 13.56
C TYR A 61 32.21 -2.66 13.00
N GLU A 62 33.15 -1.94 12.40
CA GLU A 62 32.90 -0.69 11.67
C GLU A 62 33.23 -0.88 10.19
N GLU A 63 32.19 -1.09 9.37
CA GLU A 63 32.28 -1.22 7.92
C GLU A 63 30.98 -0.67 7.31
N THR A 64 31.08 0.03 6.20
CA THR A 64 29.92 0.62 5.51
C THR A 64 30.09 0.59 4.00
N LEU A 65 28.98 0.37 3.28
CA LEU A 65 28.96 0.53 1.83
C LEU A 65 28.83 1.99 1.39
N ASN A 66 28.45 2.89 2.31
CA ASN A 66 28.26 4.29 2.01
C ASN A 66 29.61 4.94 1.64
N GLY A 67 29.67 5.62 0.50
CA GLY A 67 30.89 6.23 -0.03
C GLY A 67 31.85 5.26 -0.70
N LYS A 68 31.57 3.94 -0.72
CA LYS A 68 32.40 3.00 -1.48
C LYS A 68 32.27 3.21 -3.00
N PRO A 69 33.36 3.00 -3.76
CA PRO A 69 33.33 2.93 -5.23
C PRO A 69 32.29 1.94 -5.78
N LEU A 70 31.81 2.21 -6.99
CA LEU A 70 30.74 1.43 -7.65
C LEU A 70 31.13 -0.04 -7.88
N ASP A 71 32.38 -0.30 -8.27
CA ASP A 71 32.96 -1.63 -8.44
C ASP A 71 33.02 -2.42 -7.12
N ALA A 72 33.38 -1.76 -6.02
CA ALA A 72 33.37 -2.37 -4.69
C ALA A 72 31.94 -2.75 -4.26
N LYS A 73 30.94 -1.90 -4.53
CA LYS A 73 29.53 -2.21 -4.25
C LYS A 73 28.99 -3.37 -5.10
N ARG A 74 29.37 -3.43 -6.37
CA ARG A 74 29.03 -4.55 -7.27
C ARG A 74 29.68 -5.86 -6.84
N SER A 75 30.95 -5.80 -6.42
CA SER A 75 31.68 -6.96 -5.90
C SER A 75 31.06 -7.48 -4.61
N TRP A 76 30.64 -6.57 -3.72
CA TRP A 76 29.89 -6.93 -2.52
C TRP A 76 28.55 -7.59 -2.87
N ALA A 77 27.78 -7.03 -3.82
CA ALA A 77 26.51 -7.61 -4.25
C ALA A 77 26.70 -9.02 -4.87
N ALA A 78 27.75 -9.23 -5.66
CA ALA A 78 28.08 -10.53 -6.22
C ALA A 78 28.42 -11.57 -5.14
N SER A 79 29.19 -11.17 -4.11
CA SER A 79 29.50 -12.02 -2.96
C SER A 79 28.23 -12.41 -2.18
N VAL A 80 27.33 -11.45 -1.93
CA VAL A 80 26.04 -11.71 -1.27
C VAL A 80 25.20 -12.70 -2.06
N LEU A 81 25.13 -12.55 -3.39
CA LEU A 81 24.38 -13.48 -4.24
C LEU A 81 24.97 -14.90 -4.18
N GLN A 82 26.30 -15.02 -4.21
CA GLN A 82 26.98 -16.32 -4.06
C GLN A 82 26.72 -16.95 -2.69
N GLN A 83 26.68 -16.16 -1.62
CA GLN A 83 26.33 -16.65 -0.29
C GLN A 83 24.86 -17.11 -0.23
N LEU A 84 23.93 -16.39 -0.87
CA LEU A 84 22.53 -16.82 -0.97
C LEU A 84 22.40 -18.11 -1.78
N ASP A 85 23.17 -18.27 -2.86
CA ASP A 85 23.23 -19.51 -3.65
C ASP A 85 23.65 -20.71 -2.78
N GLY A 86 24.54 -20.49 -1.80
CA GLY A 86 25.02 -21.51 -0.87
C GLY A 86 24.09 -21.83 0.32
N ASN A 87 22.99 -21.10 0.51
CA ASN A 87 22.08 -21.25 1.67
C ASN A 87 20.90 -22.21 1.44
N ASP A 88 20.95 -23.06 0.41
CA ASP A 88 19.88 -23.99 0.00
C ASP A 88 18.52 -23.30 -0.25
N ILE A 89 18.56 -22.03 -0.65
CA ILE A 89 17.38 -21.24 -0.98
C ILE A 89 17.13 -21.36 -2.48
N GLY A 90 16.02 -22.00 -2.85
CA GLY A 90 15.53 -21.94 -4.23
C GLY A 90 15.14 -20.51 -4.61
N PHE A 91 15.61 -20.00 -5.75
CA PHE A 91 15.27 -18.64 -6.21
C PHE A 91 13.95 -18.58 -6.98
N THR A 92 13.63 -19.64 -7.72
CA THR A 92 12.36 -19.78 -8.43
C THR A 92 11.21 -19.85 -7.43
N ASP A 93 10.15 -19.06 -7.65
CA ASP A 93 8.99 -18.92 -6.75
C ASP A 93 9.31 -18.40 -5.33
N THR A 94 10.48 -17.75 -5.19
CA THR A 94 10.90 -17.07 -3.96
C THR A 94 10.78 -15.56 -4.08
N VAL A 95 10.20 -14.95 -3.06
CA VAL A 95 10.10 -13.49 -2.92
C VAL A 95 11.16 -13.04 -1.93
N PHE A 96 12.13 -12.24 -2.38
CA PHE A 96 13.08 -11.55 -1.53
C PHE A 96 12.54 -10.18 -1.12
N GLU A 97 12.38 -9.99 0.18
CA GLU A 97 11.87 -8.75 0.77
C GLU A 97 13.02 -7.96 1.41
N ILE A 98 13.43 -6.86 0.76
CA ILE A 98 14.62 -6.12 1.17
C ILE A 98 14.26 -4.91 2.06
N HIS A 99 14.79 -4.93 3.28
CA HIS A 99 14.69 -3.90 4.30
C HIS A 99 16.08 -3.28 4.58
N ALA A 100 16.75 -2.84 3.52
CA ALA A 100 18.06 -2.19 3.56
C ALA A 100 18.02 -0.84 2.84
N GLY A 101 19.06 -0.01 2.96
CA GLY A 101 19.18 1.24 2.19
C GLY A 101 19.53 1.01 0.70
N ALA A 102 19.41 2.05 -0.12
CA ALA A 102 19.75 2.01 -1.56
C ALA A 102 21.16 1.46 -1.84
N GLU A 103 22.12 1.84 -0.98
CA GLU A 103 23.52 1.40 -1.03
C GLU A 103 23.71 -0.13 -1.03
N TYR A 104 22.76 -0.88 -0.45
CA TYR A 104 22.80 -2.34 -0.39
C TYR A 104 22.02 -3.02 -1.52
N ARG A 105 21.22 -2.28 -2.29
CA ARG A 105 20.23 -2.83 -3.22
C ARG A 105 20.55 -2.52 -4.67
N ASP A 106 20.84 -1.25 -4.93
CA ASP A 106 20.71 -0.65 -6.27
C ASP A 106 21.95 -0.92 -7.15
N PHE A 107 22.96 -1.62 -6.62
CA PHE A 107 24.26 -1.85 -7.26
C PHE A 107 24.50 -3.32 -7.64
N GLY A 108 23.43 -4.05 -7.99
CA GLY A 108 23.50 -5.39 -8.58
C GLY A 108 22.83 -6.50 -7.75
N LEU A 109 22.47 -6.24 -6.50
CA LEU A 109 21.78 -7.23 -5.66
C LEU A 109 20.37 -7.51 -6.21
N VAL A 110 19.59 -6.45 -6.48
CA VAL A 110 18.22 -6.59 -7.02
C VAL A 110 18.25 -7.30 -8.38
N ASP A 111 19.10 -6.82 -9.29
CA ASP A 111 19.21 -7.40 -10.64
C ASP A 111 19.67 -8.86 -10.59
N GLY A 112 20.61 -9.20 -9.70
CA GLY A 112 21.13 -10.55 -9.55
C GLY A 112 20.16 -11.53 -8.90
N LEU A 113 19.26 -11.07 -8.04
CA LEU A 113 18.15 -11.89 -7.52
C LEU A 113 17.11 -12.14 -8.61
N GLN A 114 16.76 -11.11 -9.38
CA GLN A 114 15.79 -11.21 -10.48
C GLN A 114 16.29 -12.10 -11.62
N SER A 115 17.58 -12.03 -11.96
CA SER A 115 18.18 -12.88 -13.00
C SER A 115 18.20 -14.36 -12.62
N ARG A 116 18.19 -14.68 -11.32
CA ARG A 116 18.02 -16.05 -10.78
C ARG A 116 16.56 -16.50 -10.74
N GLY A 117 15.62 -15.69 -11.22
CA GLY A 117 14.19 -16.00 -11.27
C GLY A 117 13.41 -15.63 -10.00
N ALA A 118 14.03 -14.92 -9.05
CA ALA A 118 13.35 -14.50 -7.84
C ALA A 118 12.55 -13.20 -8.04
N THR A 119 11.48 -13.04 -7.27
CA THR A 119 10.76 -11.77 -7.18
C THR A 119 11.34 -10.91 -6.08
N VAL A 120 11.58 -9.62 -6.33
CA VAL A 120 12.13 -8.70 -5.32
C VAL A 120 11.09 -7.67 -4.91
N GLN A 121 10.92 -7.48 -3.60
CA GLN A 121 10.06 -6.46 -3.00
C GLN A 121 10.86 -5.58 -2.05
N VAL A 122 10.59 -4.27 -2.06
CA VAL A 122 11.25 -3.30 -1.14
C VAL A 122 10.15 -2.44 -0.49
N PRO A 123 9.50 -2.94 0.57
CA PRO A 123 8.25 -2.35 1.09
C PRO A 123 8.35 -0.87 1.47
N ALA A 124 9.54 -0.46 1.93
CA ALA A 124 9.80 0.89 2.44
C ALA A 124 10.62 1.78 1.47
N ALA A 125 10.80 1.39 0.20
CA ALA A 125 11.67 2.10 -0.76
C ALA A 125 11.29 3.58 -0.98
N HIS A 126 10.00 3.90 -0.87
CA HIS A 126 9.44 5.22 -1.15
C HIS A 126 9.33 6.12 0.09
N LEU A 127 9.69 5.60 1.27
CA LEU A 127 9.53 6.28 2.55
C LEU A 127 10.84 6.93 2.98
N GLY A 128 10.76 8.18 3.42
CA GLY A 128 11.85 8.85 4.13
C GLY A 128 12.14 8.19 5.48
N GLN A 129 13.30 8.46 6.09
CA GLN A 129 13.76 7.77 7.30
C GLN A 129 12.74 7.84 8.46
N GLY A 130 12.09 8.99 8.66
CA GLY A 130 11.05 9.15 9.69
C GLY A 130 9.78 8.36 9.39
N GLU A 131 9.36 8.30 8.12
CA GLU A 131 8.20 7.53 7.68
C GLU A 131 8.45 6.02 7.76
N GLN A 132 9.68 5.57 7.51
CA GLN A 132 10.09 4.19 7.73
C GLN A 132 9.93 3.78 9.20
N LEU A 133 10.35 4.63 10.15
CA LEU A 133 10.17 4.36 11.57
C LEU A 133 8.70 4.20 11.94
N ALA A 134 7.83 5.08 11.45
CA ALA A 134 6.39 4.98 11.65
C ALA A 134 5.78 3.72 11.00
N PHE A 135 6.24 3.38 9.79
CA PHE A 135 5.83 2.18 9.07
C PHE A 135 6.12 0.90 9.86
N TYR A 136 7.32 0.76 10.41
CA TYR A 136 7.70 -0.43 11.18
C TYR A 136 7.09 -0.45 12.59
N ALA A 137 6.84 0.71 13.20
CA ALA A 137 6.17 0.78 14.50
C ALA A 137 4.70 0.31 14.46
N GLY A 138 4.02 0.48 13.32
CA GLY A 138 2.58 0.26 13.21
C GLY A 138 2.10 -1.11 12.71
N ARG A 139 2.99 -2.05 12.33
CA ARG A 139 2.60 -3.25 11.54
C ARG A 139 2.92 -4.63 12.14
N SER A 140 3.36 -4.74 13.39
CA SER A 140 3.85 -6.00 13.98
C SER A 140 2.83 -7.14 14.17
N ALA A 141 1.63 -7.13 13.58
CA ALA A 141 0.68 -8.26 13.76
C ALA A 141 -0.34 -8.58 12.65
N VAL A 142 -0.59 -7.74 11.63
CA VAL A 142 -1.84 -7.91 10.82
C VAL A 142 -1.64 -8.16 9.31
N THR A 143 -0.42 -8.15 8.75
CA THR A 143 -0.25 -8.19 7.27
C THR A 143 0.38 -9.47 6.70
N ALA A 144 0.77 -10.45 7.51
CA ALA A 144 1.51 -11.63 7.01
C ALA A 144 0.65 -12.70 6.30
N GLN A 145 -0.67 -12.73 6.54
CA GLN A 145 -1.56 -13.71 5.89
C GLN A 145 -1.91 -13.33 4.44
N THR A 146 -1.91 -12.05 4.08
CA THR A 146 -2.32 -11.57 2.74
C THR A 146 -1.22 -11.74 1.68
N LEU A 147 0.01 -12.01 2.09
CA LEU A 147 1.22 -12.07 1.24
C LEU A 147 1.60 -13.50 0.79
N ARG A 148 0.73 -14.50 1.07
CA ARG A 148 1.04 -15.95 0.98
C ARG A 148 0.62 -16.67 -0.31
N ARG A 149 0.04 -16.02 -1.32
CA ARG A 149 -0.37 -16.74 -2.54
C ARG A 149 0.37 -16.26 -3.80
N PRO A 150 1.02 -17.16 -4.55
CA PRO A 150 1.41 -16.90 -5.92
C PRO A 150 0.18 -17.14 -6.82
N THR A 151 -0.18 -16.16 -7.63
CA THR A 151 -1.29 -16.29 -8.60
C THR A 151 -0.73 -16.24 -10.01
N THR A 152 -0.57 -17.41 -10.63
CA THR A 152 -0.63 -17.60 -12.07
C THR A 152 -2.09 -17.47 -12.51
N VAL A 153 -2.47 -16.43 -13.26
CA VAL A 153 -3.77 -16.42 -13.96
C VAL A 153 -3.72 -15.70 -15.32
N THR A 154 -4.22 -16.43 -16.32
CA THR A 154 -4.57 -16.09 -17.70
C THR A 154 -5.60 -14.95 -17.82
N PRO A 155 -5.55 -14.05 -18.82
CA PRO A 155 -6.46 -12.91 -18.89
C PRO A 155 -7.86 -13.30 -19.40
N ALA A 156 -8.89 -12.73 -18.77
CA ALA A 156 -10.30 -12.70 -19.21
C ALA A 156 -10.73 -11.24 -19.53
N PRO A 157 -11.83 -11.00 -20.28
CA PRO A 157 -11.91 -9.89 -21.22
C PRO A 157 -12.23 -8.52 -20.59
N SER A 158 -11.65 -7.48 -21.19
CA SER A 158 -11.68 -6.07 -20.80
C SER A 158 -13.01 -5.34 -21.08
N SER A 159 -13.30 -4.31 -20.27
CA SER A 159 -14.48 -3.44 -20.36
C SER A 159 -14.59 -2.61 -21.68
N PRO A 160 -15.80 -2.26 -22.16
CA PRO A 160 -16.04 -1.76 -23.54
C PRO A 160 -15.47 -0.37 -23.86
N GLY A 161 -15.16 0.46 -22.85
CA GLY A 161 -14.63 1.81 -23.05
C GLY A 161 -13.13 1.88 -23.33
N ALA A 162 -12.37 0.85 -22.94
CA ALA A 162 -10.93 0.77 -23.19
C ALA A 162 -10.61 0.31 -24.62
N ALA A 163 -11.52 -0.42 -25.27
CA ALA A 163 -11.27 -1.15 -26.51
C ALA A 163 -10.84 -0.31 -27.73
N ARG A 164 -10.94 1.03 -27.67
CA ARG A 164 -10.52 1.95 -28.76
C ARG A 164 -9.28 2.79 -28.46
N SER A 165 -8.66 2.65 -27.27
CA SER A 165 -7.45 3.40 -26.90
C SER A 165 -6.20 2.58 -27.18
N SER A 166 -5.15 3.22 -27.71
CA SER A 166 -3.81 2.61 -27.85
C SER A 166 -3.13 2.28 -26.50
N TYR A 167 -3.83 2.51 -25.38
CA TYR A 167 -3.43 2.20 -24.00
C TYR A 167 -4.34 1.17 -23.32
N ALA A 168 -5.29 0.55 -24.05
CA ALA A 168 -6.16 -0.51 -23.53
C ALA A 168 -5.40 -1.69 -22.89
N PRO A 169 -4.27 -2.17 -23.46
CA PRO A 169 -3.51 -3.26 -22.84
C PRO A 169 -2.95 -2.91 -21.46
N LEU A 170 -2.55 -1.64 -21.26
CA LEU A 170 -2.08 -1.16 -19.97
C LEU A 170 -3.21 -1.05 -18.95
N ALA A 171 -4.41 -0.64 -19.38
CA ALA A 171 -5.59 -0.67 -18.53
C ALA A 171 -5.94 -2.10 -18.09
N GLY A 172 -5.93 -3.06 -19.02
CA GLY A 172 -6.17 -4.47 -18.72
C GLY A 172 -5.13 -5.04 -17.74
N TYR A 173 -3.86 -4.72 -17.95
CA TYR A 173 -2.78 -5.09 -17.05
C TYR A 173 -2.97 -4.52 -15.63
N LEU A 174 -3.30 -3.24 -15.52
CA LEU A 174 -3.52 -2.58 -14.23
C LEU A 174 -4.79 -3.08 -13.53
N GLN A 175 -5.80 -3.48 -14.29
CA GLN A 175 -7.05 -4.03 -13.75
C GLN A 175 -6.89 -5.47 -13.24
N ALA A 176 -6.05 -6.26 -13.90
CA ALA A 176 -5.69 -7.61 -13.47
C ALA A 176 -4.61 -7.63 -12.37
N ALA A 177 -3.99 -6.48 -12.07
CA ALA A 177 -2.97 -6.39 -11.05
C ALA A 177 -3.60 -6.43 -9.65
N GLU A 178 -3.33 -7.51 -8.91
CA GLU A 178 -3.79 -7.68 -7.53
C GLU A 178 -3.13 -6.76 -6.46
N PRO A 179 -1.90 -6.21 -6.62
CA PRO A 179 -1.38 -5.29 -5.60
C PRO A 179 -2.00 -3.90 -5.69
N SER A 180 -2.24 -3.28 -4.52
CA SER A 180 -2.74 -1.90 -4.38
C SER A 180 -1.80 -0.81 -4.95
N PHE A 181 -0.61 -1.21 -5.40
CA PHE A 181 0.39 -0.37 -6.05
C PHE A 181 1.16 -1.21 -7.09
N VAL A 182 1.27 -0.68 -8.31
CA VAL A 182 1.94 -1.33 -9.44
C VAL A 182 3.05 -0.40 -9.92
N GLN A 183 4.30 -0.88 -9.87
CA GLN A 183 5.46 -0.16 -10.41
C GLN A 183 5.89 -0.78 -11.73
N LEU A 184 5.93 0.02 -12.80
CA LEU A 184 6.36 -0.40 -14.12
C LEU A 184 7.46 0.54 -14.62
N SER A 185 8.57 -0.05 -15.06
CA SER A 185 9.59 0.65 -15.85
C SER A 185 9.06 0.96 -17.25
N PHE A 186 9.63 1.97 -17.93
CA PHE A 186 9.24 2.29 -19.31
C PHE A 186 9.34 1.09 -20.26
N PRO A 187 10.39 0.24 -20.23
CA PRO A 187 10.42 -0.97 -21.06
C PRO A 187 9.33 -2.00 -20.75
N GLN A 188 8.86 -2.07 -19.49
CA GLN A 188 7.72 -2.93 -19.14
C GLN A 188 6.41 -2.37 -19.68
N ILE A 189 6.22 -1.05 -19.62
CA ILE A 189 5.05 -0.40 -20.20
C ILE A 189 5.04 -0.58 -21.72
N GLU A 190 6.19 -0.43 -22.38
CA GLU A 190 6.32 -0.63 -23.84
C GLU A 190 6.02 -2.08 -24.25
N ARG A 191 6.43 -3.06 -23.44
CA ARG A 191 6.04 -4.47 -23.62
C ARG A 191 4.54 -4.69 -23.47
N ILE A 192 3.93 -4.11 -22.44
CA ILE A 192 2.47 -4.20 -22.22
C ILE A 192 1.71 -3.56 -23.39
N LEU A 193 2.19 -2.42 -23.89
CA LEU A 193 1.58 -1.70 -25.01
C LEU A 193 1.94 -2.28 -26.40
N SER A 194 2.90 -3.21 -26.48
CA SER A 194 3.49 -3.71 -27.72
C SER A 194 3.94 -2.60 -28.69
N ARG A 195 4.41 -1.47 -28.14
CA ARG A 195 4.91 -0.31 -28.90
C ARG A 195 5.79 0.59 -28.03
N PRO A 196 6.70 1.38 -28.63
CA PRO A 196 7.49 2.35 -27.88
C PRO A 196 6.62 3.49 -27.32
N LEU A 197 6.99 3.98 -26.15
CA LEU A 197 6.41 5.18 -25.55
C LEU A 197 6.90 6.42 -26.31
N PRO A 198 6.03 7.43 -26.53
CA PRO A 198 6.43 8.65 -27.20
C PRO A 198 7.50 9.40 -26.38
N ALA A 199 8.36 10.18 -27.05
CA ALA A 199 9.42 10.95 -26.39
C ALA A 199 8.90 11.86 -25.26
N SER A 200 7.66 12.35 -25.38
CA SER A 200 6.99 13.15 -24.35
C SER A 200 6.73 12.39 -23.05
N ALA A 201 6.45 11.08 -23.10
CA ALA A 201 6.28 10.24 -21.92
C ALA A 201 7.58 10.08 -21.11
N ARG A 202 8.74 10.19 -21.78
CA ARG A 202 10.06 10.11 -21.15
C ARG A 202 10.54 11.46 -20.63
N ARG A 203 10.15 12.56 -21.27
CA ARG A 203 10.63 13.92 -21.00
C ARG A 203 9.78 14.70 -20.02
N HIS A 204 8.48 14.43 -19.94
CA HIS A 204 7.55 15.24 -19.16
C HIS A 204 6.85 14.42 -18.09
N ARG A 205 7.19 14.65 -16.81
CA ARG A 205 6.52 14.00 -15.67
C ARG A 205 5.00 14.23 -15.66
N ALA A 206 4.55 15.41 -16.12
CA ALA A 206 3.13 15.74 -16.24
C ALA A 206 2.36 14.80 -17.19
N TRP A 207 3.05 14.14 -18.12
CA TRP A 207 2.46 13.15 -19.05
C TRP A 207 1.84 11.94 -18.32
N TRP A 208 2.35 11.62 -17.11
CA TRP A 208 1.88 10.52 -16.26
C TRP A 208 0.86 10.96 -15.19
N SER A 209 0.37 12.21 -15.27
CA SER A 209 -0.57 12.75 -14.29
C SER A 209 -2.02 12.39 -14.64
N ASN A 210 -2.88 12.33 -13.62
CA ASN A 210 -4.32 12.17 -13.81
C ASN A 210 -4.92 13.46 -14.40
N GLU A 211 -5.89 13.34 -15.30
CA GLU A 211 -6.50 14.50 -15.97
C GLU A 211 -8.02 14.37 -16.03
N SER A 212 -8.75 15.34 -15.47
CA SER A 212 -10.21 15.29 -15.31
C SER A 212 -11.02 15.95 -16.43
N ARG A 213 -10.39 16.73 -17.33
CA ARG A 213 -11.04 17.48 -18.42
C ARG A 213 -10.24 17.55 -19.74
N GLY A 214 -9.29 16.63 -19.99
CA GLY A 214 -8.46 16.66 -21.20
C GLY A 214 -8.70 15.54 -22.21
N THR A 215 -8.04 15.64 -23.36
CA THR A 215 -8.18 14.74 -24.54
C THR A 215 -7.17 13.58 -24.54
N HIS A 216 -6.38 13.44 -23.47
CA HIS A 216 -5.29 12.48 -23.39
C HIS A 216 -5.77 11.04 -23.08
N SER A 217 -5.85 10.23 -24.13
CA SER A 217 -6.31 8.83 -24.13
C SER A 217 -5.60 7.87 -23.15
N GLN A 218 -4.38 8.22 -22.69
CA GLN A 218 -3.62 7.43 -21.70
C GLN A 218 -4.14 7.62 -20.28
N ALA A 219 -4.45 8.87 -19.88
CA ALA A 219 -4.96 9.16 -18.53
C ALA A 219 -6.34 8.53 -18.30
N ALA A 220 -7.19 8.55 -19.33
CA ALA A 220 -8.50 7.90 -19.31
C ALA A 220 -8.42 6.37 -19.09
N ALA A 221 -7.34 5.72 -19.54
CA ALA A 221 -7.20 4.27 -19.52
C ALA A 221 -6.97 3.70 -18.10
N TRP A 222 -6.15 4.35 -17.27
CA TRP A 222 -5.86 3.89 -15.90
C TRP A 222 -6.73 4.52 -14.82
N MET A 223 -7.33 5.70 -15.05
CA MET A 223 -8.26 6.30 -14.08
C MET A 223 -9.58 5.52 -13.92
N GLY A 224 -9.93 4.66 -14.89
CA GLY A 224 -11.08 3.75 -14.78
C GLY A 224 -10.85 2.55 -13.85
N VAL A 225 -9.59 2.26 -13.51
CA VAL A 225 -9.19 1.16 -12.60
C VAL A 225 -9.30 1.66 -11.15
N GLY A 226 -10.03 0.94 -10.29
CA GLY A 226 -10.26 1.36 -8.89
C GLY A 226 -11.52 2.21 -8.65
N GLN A 227 -12.49 2.17 -9.57
CA GLN A 227 -13.81 2.78 -9.39
C GLN A 227 -14.55 2.14 -8.19
N ALA A 228 -15.19 2.99 -7.40
CA ALA A 228 -15.96 2.65 -6.21
C ALA A 228 -17.41 3.13 -6.37
N GLY A 229 -18.35 2.20 -6.21
CA GLY A 229 -19.78 2.47 -6.19
C GLY A 229 -20.56 1.68 -7.24
N ALA A 230 -21.83 1.43 -6.90
CA ALA A 230 -22.74 0.65 -7.72
C ALA A 230 -23.27 1.49 -8.90
N THR A 231 -23.88 0.79 -9.87
CA THR A 231 -24.83 1.39 -10.80
C THR A 231 -26.02 1.91 -10.01
N GLN A 232 -26.35 3.20 -10.12
CA GLN A 232 -27.51 3.76 -9.44
C GLN A 232 -28.79 3.32 -10.15
N TRP A 233 -29.65 2.60 -9.43
CA TRP A 233 -31.00 2.28 -9.88
C TRP A 233 -32.02 3.33 -9.39
N PRO A 234 -33.05 3.68 -10.18
CA PRO A 234 -33.42 3.11 -11.48
C PRO A 234 -32.73 3.77 -12.69
N SER A 235 -31.91 4.80 -12.47
CA SER A 235 -31.33 5.61 -13.55
C SER A 235 -30.29 4.90 -14.41
N GLY A 236 -29.83 3.70 -14.01
CA GLY A 236 -28.78 2.94 -14.68
C GLY A 236 -27.42 3.65 -14.69
N LYS A 237 -27.28 4.76 -13.96
CA LYS A 237 -26.11 5.62 -14.06
C LYS A 237 -24.95 5.03 -13.27
N ARG A 238 -23.87 4.71 -13.96
CA ARG A 238 -22.64 4.19 -13.34
C ARG A 238 -21.92 5.28 -12.54
N SER A 239 -21.59 4.97 -11.28
CA SER A 239 -20.76 5.84 -10.44
C SER A 239 -19.36 6.00 -11.06
N GLN A 240 -18.90 7.25 -11.15
CA GLN A 240 -17.53 7.60 -11.54
C GLN A 240 -16.61 7.81 -10.32
N ALA A 241 -17.13 7.64 -9.11
CA ALA A 241 -16.33 7.77 -7.91
C ALA A 241 -15.27 6.66 -7.85
N THR A 242 -14.13 6.96 -7.23
CA THR A 242 -13.06 6.01 -6.93
C THR A 242 -12.89 5.85 -5.43
N LEU A 243 -12.17 4.82 -4.99
CA LEU A 243 -11.82 4.68 -3.57
C LEU A 243 -11.09 5.92 -3.05
N ALA A 244 -10.17 6.49 -3.86
CA ALA A 244 -9.46 7.71 -3.52
C ALA A 244 -10.41 8.91 -3.34
N SER A 245 -11.41 9.08 -4.20
CA SER A 245 -12.40 10.16 -4.04
C SER A 245 -13.32 9.92 -2.84
N ARG A 246 -13.77 8.67 -2.60
CA ARG A 246 -14.69 8.35 -1.50
C ARG A 246 -14.00 8.45 -0.14
N ILE A 247 -12.87 7.78 0.03
CA ILE A 247 -12.14 7.74 1.30
C ILE A 247 -11.36 9.04 1.50
N GLY A 248 -10.51 9.38 0.54
CA GLY A 248 -9.57 10.49 0.68
C GLY A 248 -10.23 11.86 0.62
N GLN A 249 -11.13 12.09 -0.35
CA GLN A 249 -11.75 13.40 -0.54
C GLN A 249 -13.03 13.56 0.29
N GLN A 250 -13.93 12.57 0.34
CA GLN A 250 -15.19 12.71 1.06
C GLN A 250 -15.06 12.38 2.55
N HIS A 251 -14.56 11.20 2.91
CA HIS A 251 -14.53 10.77 4.33
C HIS A 251 -13.46 11.52 5.13
N ILE A 252 -12.20 11.56 4.66
CA ILE A 252 -11.09 12.15 5.39
C ILE A 252 -11.05 13.67 5.26
N ARG A 253 -11.14 14.23 4.04
CA ARG A 253 -10.96 15.68 3.81
C ARG A 253 -12.26 16.48 3.61
N GLY A 254 -13.40 15.81 3.56
CA GLY A 254 -14.68 16.45 3.29
C GLY A 254 -15.23 17.23 4.49
N ASN A 255 -16.56 17.34 4.52
CA ASN A 255 -17.31 17.86 5.66
C ASN A 255 -18.46 16.91 6.01
N THR A 256 -19.16 17.15 7.10
CA THR A 256 -20.33 16.37 7.56
C THR A 256 -21.42 16.17 6.49
N ARG A 257 -21.53 17.01 5.46
CA ARG A 257 -22.49 16.82 4.35
C ARG A 257 -21.97 15.91 3.25
N SER A 258 -20.65 15.79 3.12
CA SER A 258 -20.01 15.02 2.05
C SER A 258 -20.07 13.51 2.28
N SER A 259 -20.33 13.06 3.51
CA SER A 259 -20.34 11.64 3.88
C SER A 259 -21.23 11.37 5.09
N THR A 260 -22.07 10.33 4.98
CA THR A 260 -22.89 9.81 6.08
C THR A 260 -22.05 9.20 7.20
N PHE A 261 -20.93 8.56 6.86
CA PHE A 261 -19.94 8.07 7.82
C PHE A 261 -19.32 9.24 8.59
N ARG A 262 -18.85 10.28 7.90
CA ARG A 262 -18.24 11.45 8.56
C ARG A 262 -19.22 12.16 9.48
N LEU A 263 -20.47 12.33 9.04
CA LEU A 263 -21.54 12.86 9.88
C LEU A 263 -21.71 12.06 11.17
N THR A 264 -21.74 10.73 11.06
CA THR A 264 -21.87 9.81 12.19
C THR A 264 -20.72 9.97 13.19
N ILE A 265 -19.48 9.98 12.70
CA ILE A 265 -18.30 10.20 13.55
C ILE A 265 -18.32 11.58 14.20
N SER A 266 -18.66 12.63 13.44
CA SER A 266 -18.73 14.00 13.97
C SER A 266 -19.75 14.13 15.11
N VAL A 267 -20.92 13.50 15.03
CA VAL A 267 -21.91 13.59 16.12
C VAL A 267 -21.55 12.75 17.33
N LEU A 268 -20.91 11.60 17.13
CA LEU A 268 -20.45 10.74 18.24
C LEU A 268 -19.30 11.39 19.02
N LEU A 269 -18.44 12.13 18.32
CA LEU A 269 -17.27 12.81 18.91
C LEU A 269 -17.55 14.26 19.31
N LEU A 270 -18.76 14.77 19.08
CA LEU A 270 -19.10 16.19 19.25
C LEU A 270 -18.68 16.71 20.63
N ASN A 271 -19.13 16.06 21.70
CA ASN A 271 -18.80 16.46 23.07
C ASN A 271 -17.36 16.07 23.44
N ARG A 272 -16.90 14.88 23.00
CA ARG A 272 -15.60 14.32 23.40
C ARG A 272 -14.41 15.12 22.87
N LEU A 273 -14.55 15.68 21.67
CA LEU A 273 -13.51 16.51 21.04
C LEU A 273 -13.84 18.01 21.09
N GLY A 274 -14.91 18.41 21.79
CA GLY A 274 -15.34 19.81 21.87
C GLY A 274 -15.61 20.43 20.49
N LEU A 275 -16.25 19.69 19.60
CA LEU A 275 -16.48 20.10 18.21
C LEU A 275 -17.56 21.18 18.15
N VAL A 276 -17.32 22.21 17.34
CA VAL A 276 -18.21 23.37 17.17
C VAL A 276 -19.00 23.23 15.87
N PRO A 277 -20.34 23.10 15.94
CA PRO A 277 -21.19 23.19 14.76
C PRO A 277 -21.11 24.57 14.10
N ALA A 278 -21.18 24.58 12.78
CA ALA A 278 -21.31 25.78 11.95
C ALA A 278 -22.56 25.67 11.07
N ASN A 279 -22.95 26.78 10.46
CA ASN A 279 -24.17 26.88 9.65
C ASN A 279 -24.24 25.83 8.53
N GLY A 280 -25.47 25.47 8.16
CA GLY A 280 -25.74 24.52 7.08
C GLY A 280 -25.32 23.09 7.42
N GLY A 281 -25.27 22.71 8.69
CA GLY A 281 -24.97 21.36 9.16
C GLY A 281 -23.50 20.96 9.04
N LYS A 282 -22.60 21.94 9.04
CA LYS A 282 -21.14 21.75 8.98
C LYS A 282 -20.51 21.85 10.37
N LEU A 283 -19.22 21.55 10.44
CA LEU A 283 -18.37 21.94 11.57
C LEU A 283 -17.55 23.16 11.16
N ASP A 284 -17.12 23.95 12.14
CA ASP A 284 -16.15 25.01 11.89
C ASP A 284 -14.81 24.43 11.36
N PRO A 285 -13.92 25.24 10.77
CA PRO A 285 -12.69 24.74 10.15
C PRO A 285 -11.81 23.93 11.11
N ARG A 286 -11.68 24.37 12.37
CA ARG A 286 -10.86 23.71 13.38
C ARG A 286 -11.42 22.33 13.74
N SER A 287 -12.70 22.26 14.07
CA SER A 287 -13.41 21.02 14.43
C SER A 287 -13.46 20.06 13.24
N ASN A 288 -13.61 20.58 12.01
CA ASN A 288 -13.53 19.76 10.81
C ASN A 288 -12.13 19.16 10.62
N GLY A 289 -11.07 19.92 10.95
CA GLY A 289 -9.69 19.42 10.97
C GLY A 289 -9.48 18.31 12.00
N LEU A 290 -9.98 18.49 13.22
CA LEU A 290 -9.91 17.48 14.29
C LEU A 290 -10.58 16.17 13.89
N VAL A 291 -11.78 16.23 13.28
CA VAL A 291 -12.46 15.04 12.76
C VAL A 291 -11.67 14.40 11.62
N SER A 292 -11.06 15.19 10.73
CA SER A 292 -10.20 14.66 9.65
C SER A 292 -9.01 13.88 10.22
N GLY A 293 -8.34 14.44 11.22
CA GLY A 293 -7.22 13.80 11.92
C GLY A 293 -7.66 12.51 12.62
N TRP A 294 -8.75 12.56 13.37
CA TRP A 294 -9.30 11.39 14.05
C TRP A 294 -9.64 10.26 13.07
N ILE A 295 -10.31 10.57 11.95
CA ILE A 295 -10.62 9.58 10.91
C ILE A 295 -9.33 9.03 10.30
N ALA A 296 -8.34 9.88 9.98
CA ALA A 296 -7.09 9.41 9.38
C ALA A 296 -6.32 8.46 10.31
N GLU A 297 -6.36 8.70 11.61
CA GLU A 297 -5.69 7.87 12.62
C GLU A 297 -6.41 6.53 12.85
N HIS A 298 -7.75 6.55 12.89
CA HIS A 298 -8.56 5.40 13.34
C HIS A 298 -9.15 4.57 12.19
N LEU A 299 -9.31 5.14 10.99
CA LEU A 299 -9.93 4.42 9.87
C LEU A 299 -9.05 3.25 9.44
N ARG A 300 -9.67 2.09 9.30
CA ARG A 300 -9.11 0.90 8.64
C ARG A 300 -10.10 0.49 7.55
N VAL A 301 -9.57 0.11 6.39
CA VAL A 301 -10.38 -0.22 5.21
C VAL A 301 -10.01 -1.61 4.74
N VAL A 302 -11.02 -2.46 4.57
CA VAL A 302 -10.92 -3.74 3.88
C VAL A 302 -11.51 -3.55 2.48
N ILE A 303 -10.80 -4.01 1.46
CA ILE A 303 -11.22 -3.92 0.06
C ILE A 303 -11.47 -5.34 -0.44
N ALA A 304 -12.69 -5.59 -0.90
CA ALA A 304 -13.05 -6.82 -1.60
C ALA A 304 -13.25 -6.50 -3.09
N PRO A 305 -12.43 -7.07 -4.00
CA PRO A 305 -12.64 -6.87 -5.43
C PRO A 305 -13.94 -7.57 -5.88
N LEU A 306 -14.66 -6.94 -6.80
CA LEU A 306 -15.86 -7.49 -7.42
C LEU A 306 -15.86 -7.16 -8.91
N ASP A 307 -15.98 -8.19 -9.74
CA ASP A 307 -15.93 -8.05 -11.20
C ASP A 307 -17.23 -7.45 -11.76
N ASP A 308 -18.37 -7.81 -11.17
CA ASP A 308 -19.70 -7.35 -11.59
C ASP A 308 -20.24 -6.27 -10.66
N ARG A 309 -20.27 -5.03 -11.18
CA ARG A 309 -20.76 -3.86 -10.44
C ARG A 309 -22.27 -3.82 -10.26
N ASP A 310 -23.02 -4.48 -11.14
CA ASP A 310 -24.47 -4.51 -11.05
C ASP A 310 -24.92 -5.41 -9.89
N ARG A 311 -24.05 -6.32 -9.44
CA ARG A 311 -24.23 -7.13 -8.22
C ARG A 311 -23.81 -6.43 -6.92
N LEU A 312 -23.16 -5.27 -6.99
CA LEU A 312 -22.60 -4.63 -5.79
C LEU A 312 -23.66 -4.31 -4.72
N GLY A 313 -24.89 -3.97 -5.13
CA GLY A 313 -25.99 -3.73 -4.20
C GLY A 313 -26.44 -4.99 -3.44
N ALA A 314 -26.41 -6.16 -4.10
CA ALA A 314 -26.73 -7.44 -3.46
C ALA A 314 -25.63 -7.85 -2.47
N VAL A 315 -24.36 -7.66 -2.86
CA VAL A 315 -23.20 -7.91 -1.98
C VAL A 315 -23.22 -6.98 -0.78
N GLU A 316 -23.55 -5.70 -0.96
CA GLU A 316 -23.71 -4.75 0.15
C GLU A 316 -24.78 -5.22 1.14
N ALA A 317 -25.94 -5.66 0.65
CA ALA A 317 -27.02 -6.16 1.50
C ALA A 317 -26.60 -7.41 2.30
N GLU A 318 -25.90 -8.35 1.67
CA GLU A 318 -25.39 -9.56 2.32
C GLU A 318 -24.35 -9.22 3.41
N VAL A 319 -23.38 -8.36 3.10
CA VAL A 319 -22.35 -7.92 4.06
C VAL A 319 -23.00 -7.21 5.26
N VAL A 320 -23.97 -6.33 5.01
CA VAL A 320 -24.67 -5.62 6.08
C VAL A 320 -25.48 -6.60 6.96
N ALA A 321 -26.17 -7.57 6.35
CA ALA A 321 -26.95 -8.57 7.09
C ALA A 321 -26.06 -9.49 7.96
N GLN A 322 -24.90 -9.90 7.45
CA GLN A 322 -23.98 -10.78 8.18
C GLN A 322 -23.23 -10.05 9.31
N LEU A 323 -22.80 -8.80 9.09
CA LEU A 323 -21.97 -8.07 10.05
C LEU A 323 -22.77 -7.23 11.05
N ASP A 324 -24.05 -6.96 10.76
CA ASP A 324 -24.92 -6.00 11.47
C ASP A 324 -24.18 -4.74 11.97
N PRO A 325 -23.54 -3.96 11.08
CA PRO A 325 -22.60 -2.93 11.49
C PRO A 325 -23.29 -1.83 12.33
N PRO A 326 -22.79 -1.54 13.55
CA PRO A 326 -23.51 -0.73 14.54
C PRO A 326 -23.68 0.74 14.14
N LEU A 327 -22.85 1.22 13.21
CA LEU A 327 -22.86 2.61 12.74
C LEU A 327 -23.67 2.80 11.44
N ASN A 328 -24.10 1.71 10.79
CA ASN A 328 -24.94 1.80 9.61
C ASN A 328 -26.41 1.94 10.02
N LEU A 329 -27.07 2.95 9.45
CA LEU A 329 -28.51 3.18 9.64
C LEU A 329 -29.35 2.65 8.48
N GLY A 330 -28.81 2.70 7.26
CA GLY A 330 -29.47 2.15 6.07
C GLY A 330 -29.20 0.65 5.98
N HIS A 331 -30.16 -0.10 5.46
CA HIS A 331 -30.08 -1.55 5.22
C HIS A 331 -29.86 -2.43 6.48
N CYS A 332 -29.91 -1.84 7.68
CA CYS A 332 -29.87 -2.56 8.96
C CYS A 332 -31.25 -2.54 9.63
N LEU A 333 -31.51 -3.55 10.47
CA LEU A 333 -32.69 -3.55 11.34
C LEU A 333 -32.58 -2.47 12.44
N PRO A 334 -33.71 -1.89 12.88
CA PRO A 334 -33.72 -0.96 14.00
C PRO A 334 -33.13 -1.58 15.27
N SER A 335 -32.35 -0.80 15.99
CA SER A 335 -31.85 -1.14 17.33
C SER A 335 -31.86 0.11 18.20
N GLU A 336 -31.73 -0.06 19.51
CA GLU A 336 -31.64 1.08 20.44
C GLU A 336 -30.44 1.98 20.08
N ALA A 337 -29.29 1.38 19.79
CA ALA A 337 -28.08 2.10 19.36
C ALA A 337 -28.31 2.92 18.08
N ARG A 338 -28.96 2.33 17.06
CA ARG A 338 -29.28 3.02 15.79
C ARG A 338 -30.33 4.11 15.97
N THR A 339 -31.27 3.92 16.89
CA THR A 339 -32.28 4.92 17.26
C THR A 339 -31.61 6.13 17.91
N ARG A 340 -30.70 5.89 18.87
CA ARG A 340 -29.90 6.94 19.51
C ARG A 340 -29.00 7.66 18.51
N LEU A 341 -28.33 6.92 17.62
CA LEU A 341 -27.50 7.51 16.57
C LEU A 341 -28.33 8.37 15.60
N THR A 342 -29.55 7.94 15.26
CA THR A 342 -30.48 8.74 14.44
C THR A 342 -30.84 10.06 15.13
N ALA A 343 -31.11 10.04 16.44
CA ALA A 343 -31.37 11.24 17.22
C ALA A 343 -30.13 12.17 17.26
N LEU A 344 -28.94 11.63 17.50
CA LEU A 344 -27.68 12.39 17.47
C LEU A 344 -27.41 13.03 16.11
N ARG A 345 -27.70 12.36 14.98
CA ARG A 345 -27.53 12.95 13.65
C ARG A 345 -28.48 14.13 13.36
N ARG A 346 -29.57 14.26 14.12
CA ARG A 346 -30.50 15.39 14.01
C ARG A 346 -30.05 16.62 14.83
N SER A 347 -29.11 16.47 15.78
CA SER A 347 -28.68 17.57 16.64
C SER A 347 -27.75 18.58 15.95
N LEU A 348 -27.14 18.23 14.81
CA LEU A 348 -26.38 19.20 14.01
C LEU A 348 -27.35 20.12 13.25
N PRO A 349 -27.32 21.45 13.51
CA PRO A 349 -28.26 22.40 12.91
C PRO A 349 -28.07 22.44 11.39
N ARG A 350 -29.10 22.05 10.63
CA ARG A 350 -29.04 21.98 9.16
C ARG A 350 -29.38 23.29 8.43
N ARG A 351 -29.69 24.35 9.17
CA ARG A 351 -30.04 25.65 8.59
C ARG A 351 -28.81 26.56 8.51
#